data_AF-A0A6H0SH95-F1
#
_entry.id   AF-A0A6H0SH95-F1
#
_cell.length_a   1.000
_cell.length_b   1.000
_cell.length_c   1.000
_cell.angle_alpha   90.00
_cell.angle_beta   90.00
_cell.angle_gamma   90.00
#
_symmetry.space_group_name_H-M   'P 1'
#
loop_
_entity.id
_entity.type
_entity.pdbx_description
1 polymer ?
#
loop_
_entity_poly.entity_id
_entity_poly.type
_entity_poly.pdbx_seq_one_letter_code
_entity_poly.pdbx_strand_id
1 'polypeptide(L)'
;MTDIKKTTAKKTTKENAERGFIASQTLRDSLQSVLVQLLDLQLVGKQIHWNVVGPNFRDLHQNLDEIVGIARKGSDEIAERMRALHATPDGLASTISEFTKLEQPVTTEILTTDAVDLVVKAIQSTVGVIRDVHDPVDEEDPTTADILHQYIADLEQQAWFISAETRRP
;
A
#
# COMPACT_ATOMS: atom_id res chain seq x y z
N MET A 1 24.28 -49.70 -24.84
CA MET A 1 22.95 -49.18 -25.23
C MET A 1 22.09 -49.22 -23.98
N THR A 2 21.99 -48.10 -23.28
CA THR A 2 21.25 -47.99 -22.03
C THR A 2 19.81 -47.67 -22.39
N ASP A 3 18.91 -48.62 -22.16
CA ASP A 3 17.47 -48.46 -22.42
C ASP A 3 16.91 -47.33 -21.55
N ILE A 4 16.56 -46.23 -22.22
CA ILE A 4 15.87 -45.10 -21.62
C ILE A 4 14.45 -45.57 -21.32
N LYS A 5 14.18 -45.90 -20.06
CA LYS A 5 12.82 -46.11 -19.57
C LYS A 5 11.98 -44.86 -19.88
N LYS A 6 11.08 -44.97 -20.86
CA LYS A 6 9.99 -44.02 -21.07
C LYS A 6 9.12 -44.02 -19.82
N THR A 7 9.18 -42.93 -19.06
CA THR A 7 8.30 -42.72 -17.91
C THR A 7 6.87 -42.51 -18.41
N THR A 8 6.00 -43.48 -18.16
CA THR A 8 4.56 -43.48 -18.46
C THR A 8 3.74 -42.83 -17.34
N ALA A 9 4.24 -41.75 -16.74
CA ALA A 9 3.52 -41.08 -15.66
C ALA A 9 2.26 -40.39 -16.22
N LYS A 10 1.12 -41.05 -16.03
CA LYS A 10 -0.20 -40.49 -16.31
C LYS A 10 -0.51 -39.51 -15.18
N LYS A 11 -0.53 -38.20 -15.48
CA LYS A 11 -0.92 -37.17 -14.50
C LYS A 11 -2.32 -37.50 -13.96
N THR A 12 -2.46 -37.58 -12.64
CA THR A 12 -3.74 -37.89 -12.01
C THR A 12 -4.61 -36.65 -11.92
N THR A 13 -5.92 -36.80 -12.09
CA THR A 13 -6.97 -35.76 -12.00
C THR A 13 -7.06 -35.04 -10.63
N LYS A 14 -6.16 -35.33 -9.69
CA LYS A 14 -6.12 -34.84 -8.30
C LYS A 14 -5.04 -33.79 -8.01
N GLU A 15 -4.39 -33.21 -9.02
CA GLU A 15 -3.47 -32.06 -8.82
C GLU A 15 -4.21 -30.70 -8.72
N ASN A 16 -5.55 -30.69 -8.68
CA ASN A 16 -6.36 -29.48 -8.43
C ASN A 16 -6.64 -29.29 -6.93
N ALA A 17 -5.59 -29.15 -6.13
CA ALA A 17 -5.72 -28.98 -4.68
C ALA A 17 -5.48 -27.53 -4.23
N GLU A 18 -6.11 -26.56 -4.89
CA GLU A 18 -6.34 -25.24 -4.30
C GLU A 18 -7.85 -25.02 -4.17
N ARG A 19 -8.43 -25.60 -3.11
CA ARG A 19 -9.78 -25.27 -2.64
C ARG A 19 -9.67 -24.36 -1.41
N GLY A 20 -8.83 -23.34 -1.51
CA GLY A 20 -8.69 -22.31 -0.49
C GLY A 20 -9.88 -21.36 -0.48
N PHE A 21 -9.91 -20.46 0.48
CA PHE A 21 -10.82 -19.33 0.45
C PHE A 21 -10.54 -18.48 -0.81
N ILE A 22 -11.56 -18.20 -1.60
CA ILE A 22 -11.48 -17.36 -2.80
C ILE A 22 -12.18 -16.05 -2.47
N ALA A 23 -11.44 -14.94 -2.54
CA ALA A 23 -12.02 -13.61 -2.31
C ALA A 23 -13.22 -13.37 -3.24
N SER A 24 -14.24 -12.66 -2.74
CA SER A 24 -15.30 -12.11 -3.58
C SER A 24 -14.75 -11.01 -4.50
N GLN A 25 -15.55 -10.56 -5.46
CA GLN A 25 -15.17 -9.39 -6.26
C GLN A 25 -14.99 -8.15 -5.40
N THR A 26 -15.85 -7.96 -4.40
CA THR A 26 -15.78 -6.83 -3.46
C THR A 26 -14.47 -6.83 -2.69
N LEU A 27 -14.06 -7.96 -2.10
CA LEU A 27 -12.79 -8.05 -1.37
C LEU A 27 -11.59 -7.82 -2.29
N ARG A 28 -11.62 -8.34 -3.51
CA ARG A 28 -10.58 -8.07 -4.51
C ARG A 28 -10.43 -6.58 -4.82
N ASP A 29 -11.55 -5.92 -5.08
CA ASP A 29 -11.57 -4.51 -5.46
C ASP A 29 -11.19 -3.60 -4.28
N SER A 30 -11.62 -3.94 -3.06
CA SER A 30 -11.21 -3.26 -1.83
C SER A 30 -9.69 -3.31 -1.62
N LEU A 31 -9.09 -4.50 -1.74
CA LEU A 31 -7.63 -4.65 -1.58
C LEU A 31 -6.86 -3.97 -2.71
N GLN A 32 -7.36 -4.03 -3.95
CA GLN A 32 -6.77 -3.31 -5.08
C GLN A 32 -6.82 -1.78 -4.85
N SER A 33 -7.91 -1.26 -4.29
CA SER A 33 -8.03 0.17 -3.98
C SER A 33 -6.97 0.61 -2.96
N VAL A 34 -6.78 -0.17 -1.90
CA VAL A 34 -5.75 0.06 -0.87
C VAL A 34 -4.35 -0.04 -1.46
N LEU A 35 -4.08 -1.08 -2.26
CA LEU A 35 -2.78 -1.30 -2.90
C LEU A 35 -2.33 -0.08 -3.71
N VAL A 36 -3.22 0.49 -4.52
CA VAL A 36 -2.91 1.67 -5.34
C VAL A 36 -2.51 2.86 -4.47
N GLN A 37 -3.24 3.13 -3.38
CA GLN A 37 -2.92 4.27 -2.51
C GLN A 37 -1.57 4.08 -1.80
N LEU A 38 -1.26 2.86 -1.36
CA LEU A 38 0.02 2.56 -0.72
C LEU A 38 1.19 2.65 -1.72
N LEU A 39 1.00 2.22 -2.97
CA LEU A 39 2.01 2.37 -4.02
C LEU A 39 2.25 3.85 -4.35
N ASP A 40 1.19 4.65 -4.50
CA ASP A 40 1.35 6.07 -4.80
C ASP A 40 1.94 6.85 -3.62
N LEU A 41 1.58 6.50 -2.37
CA LEU A 41 2.15 7.11 -1.18
C LEU A 41 3.69 6.97 -1.12
N GLN A 42 4.24 5.87 -1.68
CA GLN A 42 5.69 5.70 -1.80
C GLN A 42 6.30 6.69 -2.78
N LEU A 43 5.63 6.90 -3.92
CA LEU A 43 6.09 7.80 -4.97
C LEU A 43 6.00 9.25 -4.51
N VAL A 44 4.85 9.64 -3.96
CA VAL A 44 4.61 10.96 -3.36
C VAL A 44 5.62 11.23 -2.23
N GLY A 45 5.77 10.28 -1.30
CA GLY A 45 6.71 10.41 -0.19
C GLY A 45 8.15 10.61 -0.66
N LYS A 46 8.61 9.86 -1.68
CA LYS A 46 9.95 10.04 -2.24
C LYS A 46 10.12 11.34 -3.03
N GLN A 47 9.10 11.75 -3.77
CA GLN A 47 9.11 13.01 -4.50
C GLN A 47 9.26 14.20 -3.53
N ILE A 48 8.56 14.18 -2.40
CA ILE A 48 8.71 15.21 -1.35
C ILE A 48 10.08 15.10 -0.68
N HIS A 49 10.52 13.88 -0.34
CA HIS A 49 11.80 13.62 0.34
C HIS A 49 13.01 14.16 -0.42
N TRP A 50 13.01 14.07 -1.75
CA TRP A 50 14.11 14.60 -2.56
C TRP A 50 14.08 16.12 -2.73
N ASN A 51 12.90 16.74 -2.69
CA ASN A 51 12.73 18.15 -3.07
C ASN A 51 12.42 19.09 -1.90
N VAL A 52 12.34 18.57 -0.67
CA VAL A 52 12.11 19.39 0.52
C VAL A 52 13.34 20.25 0.86
N VAL A 53 13.11 21.53 1.18
CA VAL A 53 14.13 22.50 1.57
C VAL A 53 13.63 23.41 2.70
N GLY A 54 14.56 24.02 3.44
CA GLY A 54 14.24 25.03 4.46
C GLY A 54 14.52 24.59 5.91
N PRO A 55 14.03 25.38 6.89
CA PRO A 55 14.23 25.08 8.31
C PRO A 55 13.70 23.70 8.68
N ASN A 56 14.46 22.95 9.48
CA ASN A 56 14.13 21.57 9.88
C ASN A 56 14.15 20.52 8.74
N PHE A 57 14.81 20.83 7.61
CA PHE A 57 14.93 19.94 6.45
C PHE A 57 15.29 18.49 6.81
N ARG A 58 16.36 18.30 7.59
CA ARG A 58 16.94 16.96 7.80
C ARG A 58 15.96 16.04 8.53
N ASP A 59 15.27 16.54 9.54
CA ASP A 59 14.35 15.71 10.33
C ASP A 59 13.12 15.35 9.49
N LEU A 60 12.55 16.30 8.73
CA LEU A 60 11.45 15.98 7.82
C LEU A 60 11.89 15.02 6.71
N HIS A 61 13.06 15.22 6.11
CA HIS A 61 13.65 14.34 5.09
C HIS A 61 13.77 12.89 5.61
N GLN A 62 14.17 12.70 6.86
CA GLN A 62 14.26 11.37 7.48
C GLN A 62 12.89 10.76 7.81
N ASN A 63 11.96 11.55 8.35
CA ASN A 63 10.59 11.08 8.63
C ASN A 63 9.87 10.63 7.35
N LEU A 64 10.11 11.31 6.21
CA LEU A 64 9.54 10.91 4.92
C LEU A 64 9.98 9.49 4.49
N ASP A 65 11.18 9.06 4.87
CA ASP A 65 11.64 7.68 4.61
C ASP A 65 10.93 6.64 5.48
N GLU A 66 10.50 7.00 6.69
CA GLU A 66 9.71 6.12 7.55
C GLU A 66 8.32 5.86 6.95
N ILE A 67 7.66 6.90 6.45
CA ILE A 67 6.37 6.78 5.73
C ILE A 67 6.52 5.89 4.51
N VAL A 68 7.55 6.13 3.69
CA VAL A 68 7.82 5.32 2.50
C VAL A 68 8.10 3.86 2.88
N GLY A 69 8.77 3.63 4.00
CA GLY A 69 8.99 2.29 4.56
C GLY A 69 7.69 1.57 4.91
N ILE A 70 6.79 2.24 5.63
CA ILE A 70 5.45 1.71 5.98
C ILE A 70 4.65 1.42 4.72
N ALA A 71 4.60 2.37 3.78
CA ALA A 71 3.84 2.23 2.55
C ALA A 71 4.35 1.09 1.65
N ARG A 72 5.68 0.91 1.56
CA ARG A 72 6.30 -0.22 0.85
C ARG A 72 5.89 -1.55 1.47
N LYS A 73 6.09 -1.69 2.78
CA LYS A 73 5.73 -2.92 3.50
C LYS A 73 4.24 -3.25 3.33
N GLY A 74 3.37 -2.24 3.46
CA GLY A 74 1.93 -2.43 3.30
C GLY A 74 1.51 -2.78 1.88
N SER A 75 2.10 -2.16 0.86
CA SER A 75 1.78 -2.50 -0.52
C SER A 75 2.14 -3.96 -0.84
N ASP A 76 3.27 -4.44 -0.32
CA ASP A 76 3.71 -5.83 -0.49
C ASP A 76 2.76 -6.79 0.24
N GLU A 77 2.48 -6.54 1.52
CA GLU A 77 1.61 -7.39 2.33
C GLU A 77 0.17 -7.46 1.77
N ILE A 78 -0.38 -6.35 1.27
CA ILE A 78 -1.69 -6.32 0.61
C ILE A 78 -1.66 -7.09 -0.71
N ALA A 79 -0.65 -6.88 -1.55
CA ALA A 79 -0.54 -7.58 -2.83
C ALA A 79 -0.35 -9.10 -2.63
N GLU A 80 0.47 -9.51 -1.67
CA GLU A 80 0.65 -10.91 -1.29
C GLU A 80 -0.63 -11.49 -0.67
N ARG A 81 -1.36 -10.72 0.15
CA ARG A 81 -2.68 -11.14 0.67
C ARG A 81 -3.66 -11.37 -0.46
N MET A 82 -3.71 -10.48 -1.46
CA MET A 82 -4.52 -10.69 -2.67
C MET A 82 -4.15 -12.02 -3.35
N ARG A 83 -2.86 -12.31 -3.53
CA ARG A 83 -2.41 -13.59 -4.11
C ARG A 83 -2.86 -14.80 -3.27
N ALA A 84 -2.75 -14.71 -1.96
CA ALA A 84 -3.18 -15.77 -1.03
C ALA A 84 -4.69 -16.06 -1.10
N LEU A 85 -5.49 -15.08 -1.49
CA LEU A 85 -6.95 -15.19 -1.67
C LEU A 85 -7.36 -15.41 -3.14
N HIS A 86 -6.41 -15.88 -3.97
CA HIS A 86 -6.58 -16.15 -5.40
C HIS A 86 -6.99 -14.92 -6.24
N ALA A 87 -6.65 -13.72 -5.78
CA ALA A 87 -6.81 -12.46 -6.52
C ALA A 87 -5.50 -12.05 -7.20
N THR A 88 -5.57 -11.31 -8.31
CA THR A 88 -4.39 -10.81 -9.02
C THR A 88 -4.26 -9.30 -8.79
N PRO A 89 -3.25 -8.83 -8.05
CA PRO A 89 -3.00 -7.41 -7.88
C PRO A 89 -2.48 -6.77 -9.17
N ASP A 90 -2.81 -5.51 -9.38
CA ASP A 90 -2.23 -4.65 -10.42
C ASP A 90 -1.53 -3.45 -9.79
N GLY A 91 -0.19 -3.46 -9.82
CA GLY A 91 0.66 -2.38 -9.32
C GLY A 91 1.32 -1.54 -10.41
N LEU A 92 0.81 -1.58 -11.65
CA LEU A 92 1.40 -0.82 -12.76
C LEU A 92 1.21 0.69 -12.58
N ALA A 93 2.20 1.47 -13.02
CA ALA A 93 2.17 2.93 -12.92
C ALA A 93 0.94 3.57 -13.59
N SER A 94 0.46 3.01 -14.71
CA SER A 94 -0.78 3.47 -15.36
C SER A 94 -2.00 3.29 -14.46
N THR A 95 -2.11 2.14 -13.80
CA THR A 95 -3.20 1.80 -12.88
C THR A 95 -3.13 2.69 -11.65
N ILE A 96 -1.92 2.91 -11.11
CA ILE A 96 -1.72 3.85 -10.00
C ILE A 96 -2.21 5.24 -10.39
N SER A 97 -1.77 5.75 -11.54
CA SER A 97 -2.15 7.09 -12.03
C SER A 97 -3.65 7.24 -12.31
N GLU A 98 -4.34 6.15 -12.67
CA GLU A 98 -5.78 6.18 -12.94
C GLU A 98 -6.62 6.19 -11.66
N PHE A 99 -6.19 5.47 -10.62
CA PHE A 99 -7.01 5.19 -9.44
C PHE A 99 -6.51 5.83 -8.13
N THR A 100 -5.36 6.50 -8.14
CA THR A 100 -4.89 7.21 -6.94
C THR A 100 -5.84 8.34 -6.55
N LYS A 101 -6.07 8.50 -5.24
CA LYS A 101 -6.77 9.64 -4.64
C LYS A 101 -5.81 10.68 -4.05
N LEU A 102 -4.50 10.48 -4.17
CA LEU A 102 -3.49 11.36 -3.59
C LEU A 102 -3.25 12.57 -4.49
N GLU A 103 -3.15 13.75 -3.86
CA GLU A 103 -2.70 14.96 -4.53
C GLU A 103 -1.23 14.78 -4.95
N GLN A 104 -0.95 15.07 -6.22
CA GLN A 104 0.40 14.93 -6.76
C GLN A 104 1.24 16.16 -6.40
N PRO A 105 2.43 15.99 -5.79
CA PRO A 105 3.29 17.10 -5.41
C PRO A 105 3.88 17.80 -6.66
N VAL A 106 4.31 19.04 -6.48
CA VAL A 106 5.00 19.80 -7.52
C VAL A 106 6.36 19.18 -7.87
N THR A 107 6.88 19.51 -9.05
CA THR A 107 8.18 19.03 -9.56
C THR A 107 9.34 19.98 -9.26
N THR A 108 9.13 20.93 -8.35
CA THR A 108 10.11 21.92 -7.89
C THR A 108 10.44 21.71 -6.41
N GLU A 109 11.39 22.49 -5.87
CA GLU A 109 11.65 22.53 -4.43
C GLU A 109 10.39 22.91 -3.63
N ILE A 110 10.25 22.33 -2.44
CA ILE A 110 9.09 22.46 -1.55
C ILE A 110 9.59 22.93 -0.18
N LEU A 111 9.02 24.01 0.36
CA LEU A 111 9.34 24.44 1.72
C LEU A 111 8.87 23.39 2.73
N THR A 112 9.64 23.20 3.80
CA THR A 112 9.31 22.23 4.86
C THR A 112 7.88 22.37 5.40
N THR A 113 7.37 23.61 5.56
CA THR A 113 5.98 23.86 6.00
C THR A 113 4.93 23.34 5.02
N ASP A 114 5.18 23.47 3.72
CA ASP A 114 4.26 23.02 2.67
C ASP A 114 4.36 21.50 2.48
N ALA A 115 5.58 20.96 2.61
CA ALA A 115 5.83 19.52 2.58
C ALA A 115 5.11 18.78 3.72
N VAL A 116 5.05 19.36 4.92
CA VAL A 116 4.27 18.83 6.06
C VAL A 116 2.80 18.69 5.69
N ASP A 117 2.18 19.74 5.12
CA ASP A 117 0.76 19.70 4.73
C ASP A 117 0.49 18.66 3.64
N LEU A 118 1.32 18.65 2.58
CA LEU A 118 1.19 17.72 1.46
C LEU A 118 1.28 16.26 1.92
N VAL A 119 2.27 15.90 2.74
CA VAL A 119 2.44 14.51 3.16
C VAL A 119 1.38 14.07 4.17
N VAL A 120 0.94 14.96 5.06
CA VAL A 120 -0.14 14.64 6.01
C VAL A 120 -1.44 14.40 5.26
N LYS A 121 -1.76 15.22 4.24
CA LYS A 121 -2.92 15.00 3.36
C LYS A 121 -2.81 13.68 2.60
N ALA A 122 -1.64 13.37 2.03
CA ALA A 122 -1.42 12.10 1.34
C ALA A 122 -1.67 10.90 2.26
N ILE A 123 -1.12 10.93 3.48
CA ILE A 123 -1.37 9.89 4.49
C ILE A 123 -2.86 9.79 4.83
N GLN A 124 -3.52 10.92 5.10
CA GLN A 124 -4.94 10.94 5.47
C GLN A 124 -5.84 10.41 4.34
N SER A 125 -5.52 10.72 3.08
CA SER A 125 -6.22 10.17 1.92
C SER A 125 -6.03 8.65 1.81
N THR A 126 -4.82 8.15 2.00
CA THR A 126 -4.54 6.70 2.03
C THR A 126 -5.32 6.02 3.16
N VAL A 127 -5.24 6.53 4.39
CA VAL A 127 -5.97 6.00 5.54
C VAL A 127 -7.48 6.08 5.34
N GLY A 128 -7.98 7.16 4.74
CA GLY A 128 -9.38 7.32 4.39
C GLY A 128 -9.87 6.17 3.51
N VAL A 129 -9.12 5.81 2.46
CA VAL A 129 -9.45 4.65 1.62
C VAL A 129 -9.42 3.34 2.41
N ILE A 130 -8.41 3.13 3.27
CA ILE A 130 -8.34 1.91 4.09
C ILE A 130 -9.56 1.81 5.02
N ARG A 131 -9.97 2.92 5.64
CA ARG A 131 -11.15 2.98 6.50
C ARG A 131 -12.46 2.81 5.73
N ASP A 132 -12.56 3.37 4.52
CA ASP A 132 -13.75 3.23 3.66
C ASP A 132 -14.02 1.77 3.29
N VAL A 133 -12.97 0.97 3.08
CA VAL A 133 -13.10 -0.45 2.72
C VAL A 133 -13.06 -1.40 3.93
N HIS A 134 -12.81 -0.89 5.13
CA HIS A 134 -12.57 -1.71 6.32
C HIS A 134 -13.74 -2.66 6.62
N ASP A 135 -14.94 -2.12 6.81
CA ASP A 135 -16.11 -2.90 7.25
C ASP A 135 -16.48 -4.04 6.27
N PRO A 136 -16.56 -3.83 4.94
CA PRO A 136 -16.83 -4.94 4.02
C PRO A 136 -15.67 -5.95 3.94
N VAL A 137 -14.43 -5.54 4.22
CA VAL A 137 -13.29 -6.47 4.32
C VAL A 137 -13.39 -7.31 5.58
N ASP A 138 -13.72 -6.71 6.73
CA ASP A 138 -13.86 -7.40 8.02
C ASP A 138 -15.05 -8.38 8.02
N GLU A 139 -16.18 -7.99 7.39
CA GLU A 139 -17.34 -8.87 7.26
C GLU A 139 -17.02 -10.16 6.48
N GLU A 140 -16.18 -10.05 5.44
CA GLU A 140 -15.83 -11.19 4.59
C GLU A 140 -14.62 -11.98 5.11
N ASP A 141 -13.57 -11.31 5.57
CA ASP A 141 -12.31 -11.91 6.01
C ASP A 141 -11.61 -11.07 7.09
N PRO A 142 -11.94 -11.28 8.38
CA PRO A 142 -11.33 -10.56 9.51
C PRO A 142 -9.80 -10.64 9.56
N THR A 143 -9.20 -11.69 8.98
CA THR A 143 -7.74 -11.82 8.92
C THR A 143 -7.12 -10.77 8.00
N THR A 144 -7.82 -10.36 6.94
CA THR A 144 -7.38 -9.23 6.10
C THR A 144 -7.62 -7.91 6.81
N ALA A 145 -8.69 -7.77 7.58
CA ALA A 145 -8.95 -6.55 8.38
C ALA A 145 -7.84 -6.28 9.41
N ASP A 146 -7.25 -7.32 10.02
CA ASP A 146 -6.08 -7.17 10.89
C ASP A 146 -4.88 -6.51 10.20
N ILE A 147 -4.64 -6.81 8.92
CA ILE A 147 -3.62 -6.14 8.11
C ILE A 147 -3.97 -4.65 7.96
N LEU A 148 -5.25 -4.33 7.68
CA LEU A 148 -5.71 -2.95 7.55
C LEU A 148 -5.56 -2.18 8.88
N HIS A 149 -5.87 -2.79 10.02
CA HIS A 149 -5.69 -2.21 11.35
C HIS A 149 -4.25 -1.75 11.59
N GLN A 150 -3.28 -2.61 11.26
CA GLN A 150 -1.87 -2.30 11.42
C GLN A 150 -1.48 -1.05 10.62
N TYR A 151 -1.83 -0.99 9.34
CA TYR A 151 -1.45 0.13 8.48
C TYR A 151 -2.23 1.41 8.77
N ILE A 152 -3.49 1.32 9.24
CA ILE A 152 -4.19 2.48 9.79
C ILE A 152 -3.40 3.06 10.97
N ALA A 153 -3.03 2.22 11.94
CA ALA A 153 -2.35 2.68 13.16
C ALA A 153 -1.00 3.32 12.85
N ASP A 154 -0.17 2.67 12.03
CA ASP A 154 1.16 3.16 11.68
C ASP A 154 1.09 4.49 10.91
N LEU A 155 0.19 4.59 9.93
CA LEU A 155 0.03 5.79 9.11
C LEU A 155 -0.56 6.95 9.92
N GLU A 156 -1.58 6.73 10.75
CA GLU A 156 -2.13 7.78 11.61
C GLU A 156 -1.11 8.29 12.64
N GLN A 157 -0.24 7.41 13.15
CA GLN A 157 0.87 7.81 14.01
C GLN A 157 1.86 8.72 13.27
N GLN A 158 2.24 8.38 12.05
CA GLN A 158 3.14 9.22 11.23
C GLN A 158 2.49 10.56 10.86
N ALA A 159 1.19 10.56 10.54
CA ALA A 159 0.45 11.79 10.32
C ALA A 159 0.49 12.71 11.56
N TRP A 160 0.39 12.14 12.76
CA TRP A 160 0.57 12.91 14.00
C TRP A 160 2.00 13.44 14.13
N PHE A 161 3.03 12.58 14.04
CA PHE A 161 4.43 13.00 14.19
C PHE A 161 4.79 14.17 13.28
N ILE A 162 4.38 14.10 12.02
CA ILE A 162 4.73 15.12 11.03
C ILE A 162 3.87 16.37 11.18
N SER A 163 2.54 16.22 11.36
CA SER A 163 1.68 17.39 11.51
C SER A 163 1.98 18.20 12.78
N ALA A 164 2.56 17.58 13.81
CA ALA A 164 2.94 18.28 15.04
C ALA A 164 3.94 19.44 14.80
N GLU A 165 4.74 19.39 13.73
CA GLU A 165 5.69 20.45 13.34
C GLU A 165 4.99 21.80 13.09
N THR A 166 3.76 21.80 12.58
CA THR A 166 3.03 23.03 12.19
C THR A 166 1.82 23.34 13.07
N ARG A 167 1.50 22.48 14.06
CA ARG A 167 0.41 22.72 15.03
C ARG A 167 0.74 23.87 15.97
N ARG A 168 -0.29 24.61 16.40
CA ARG A 168 -0.18 25.67 17.42
C ARG A 168 -1.13 25.36 18.58
N PRO A 169 -0.69 25.52 19.84
CA PRO A 169 -1.52 25.32 21.03
C PRO A 169 -2.57 26.43 21.20
#